data_AF-A0A920HUA8-F1
#
_entry.id   AF-A0A920HUA8-F1
#
_cell.length_a   1.000
_cell.length_b   1.000
_cell.length_c   1.000
_cell.angle_alpha   90.00
_cell.angle_beta   90.00
_cell.angle_gamma   90.00
#
_symmetry.space_group_name_H-M   'P 1'
#
loop_
_entity.id
_entity.type
_entity.pdbx_description
1 polymer ?
#
loop_
_entity_poly.entity_id
_entity_poly.type
_entity_poly.pdbx_seq_one_letter_code
_entity_poly.pdbx_strand_id
1 'polypeptide(L)'
;MFLLRKLEGSPRLRPTQTLGLTRRIKTGEGTLYITINEDEQGLCEVFTTIGKAGGNAAAQSEAISRLISLALRSGVNPQSIVRQLKGISGPNPTWEDGRLILSTPDAIGKALDDYLHEKNQRTKKENY
;
A
#
# COMPACT_ATOMS: atom_id res chain seq x y z
N MET A 1 24.74 -24.26 -16.01
CA MET A 1 23.34 -23.90 -15.71
C MET A 1 23.26 -23.58 -14.21
N PHE A 2 23.54 -22.32 -13.84
CA PHE A 2 23.55 -21.90 -12.43
C PHE A 2 22.10 -21.82 -11.94
N LEU A 3 21.69 -22.81 -11.14
CA LEU A 3 20.43 -22.77 -10.41
C LEU A 3 20.59 -21.68 -9.34
N LEU A 4 20.06 -20.48 -9.59
CA LEU A 4 19.91 -19.44 -8.57
C LEU A 4 19.00 -20.01 -7.49
N ARG A 5 19.61 -20.55 -6.44
CA ARG A 5 18.93 -20.89 -5.20
C ARG A 5 18.32 -19.58 -4.69
N LYS A 6 17.01 -19.42 -4.87
CA LYS A 6 16.25 -18.29 -4.36
C LYS A 6 16.57 -18.21 -2.86
N LEU A 7 17.28 -17.17 -2.45
CA LEU A 7 17.64 -16.99 -1.04
C LEU A 7 16.32 -16.94 -0.26
N GLU A 8 16.19 -17.77 0.78
CA GLU A 8 15.02 -17.73 1.66
C GLU A 8 14.84 -16.31 2.18
N GLY A 9 13.64 -15.74 2.01
CA GLY A 9 13.34 -14.34 2.38
C GLY A 9 13.60 -13.29 1.30
N SER A 10 14.15 -13.65 0.14
CA SER A 10 14.28 -12.71 -0.99
C SER A 10 12.93 -12.44 -1.67
N PRO A 11 12.63 -11.17 -2.03
CA PRO A 11 11.39 -10.85 -2.72
C PRO A 11 11.36 -11.51 -4.09
N ARG A 12 10.18 -11.92 -4.55
CA ARG A 12 9.98 -12.38 -5.93
C ARG A 12 10.36 -11.28 -6.92
N LEU A 13 10.70 -11.73 -8.13
CA LEU A 13 11.05 -10.84 -9.25
C LEU A 13 9.94 -9.82 -9.44
N ARG A 14 10.37 -8.57 -9.64
CA ARG A 14 9.44 -7.48 -9.92
C ARG A 14 8.90 -7.67 -11.34
N PRO A 15 7.57 -7.72 -11.53
CA PRO A 15 6.98 -7.85 -12.85
C PRO A 15 7.28 -6.61 -13.70
N THR A 16 7.34 -6.79 -15.03
CA THR A 16 7.54 -5.69 -15.99
C THR A 16 6.27 -4.86 -16.19
N GLN A 17 5.11 -5.44 -15.93
CA GLN A 17 3.81 -4.80 -16.01
C GLN A 17 2.93 -5.23 -14.84
N THR A 18 2.14 -4.30 -14.31
CA THR A 18 1.15 -4.56 -13.26
C THR A 18 -0.16 -3.90 -13.62
N LEU A 19 -1.25 -4.36 -13.00
CA LEU A 19 -2.53 -3.67 -13.00
C LEU A 19 -2.72 -3.03 -11.65
N GLY A 20 -3.20 -1.79 -11.62
CA GLY A 20 -3.37 -1.09 -10.36
C GLY A 20 -4.41 0.00 -10.39
N LEU A 21 -4.75 0.47 -9.19
CA LEU A 21 -5.61 1.61 -8.99
C LEU A 21 -4.93 2.61 -8.07
N THR A 22 -5.27 3.88 -8.24
CA THR A 22 -4.78 4.96 -7.38
C THR A 22 -5.93 5.53 -6.58
N ARG A 23 -5.75 5.61 -5.25
CA ARG A 23 -6.64 6.34 -4.35
C ARG A 23 -6.02 7.68 -3.99
N ARG A 24 -6.85 8.72 -3.96
CA ARG A 24 -6.50 10.04 -3.46
C ARG A 24 -7.09 10.19 -2.06
N ILE A 25 -6.25 10.44 -1.06
CA ILE A 25 -6.67 10.63 0.34
C ILE A 25 -6.02 11.91 0.87
N LYS A 26 -6.80 12.80 1.45
CA LYS A 26 -6.26 13.96 2.18
C LYS A 26 -5.72 13.53 3.54
N THR A 27 -4.50 13.95 3.85
CA THR A 27 -3.88 13.81 5.17
C THR A 27 -3.55 15.19 5.73
N GLY A 28 -3.11 15.28 6.99
CA GLY A 28 -2.68 16.55 7.57
C GLY A 28 -1.35 17.08 7.02
N GLU A 29 -0.59 16.26 6.28
CA GLU A 29 0.68 16.65 5.68
C GLU A 29 0.55 17.03 4.19
N GLY A 30 -0.60 16.73 3.58
CA GLY A 30 -0.87 16.97 2.17
C GLY A 30 -1.85 15.97 1.56
N THR A 31 -2.05 16.07 0.25
CA THR A 31 -2.86 15.07 -0.47
C THR A 31 -1.97 13.89 -0.84
N LEU A 32 -2.29 12.71 -0.32
CA LEU A 32 -1.59 11.46 -0.58
C LEU A 32 -2.28 10.70 -1.72
N TYR A 33 -1.52 10.37 -2.75
CA TYR A 33 -1.92 9.44 -3.81
C TYR A 33 -1.29 8.09 -3.53
N ILE A 34 -2.10 7.04 -3.45
CA ILE A 34 -1.68 5.68 -3.09
C ILE A 34 -2.05 4.79 -4.26
N THR A 35 -1.05 4.29 -4.98
CA THR A 35 -1.23 3.34 -6.09
C THR A 35 -0.98 1.94 -5.57
N ILE A 36 -1.97 1.06 -5.68
CA ILE A 36 -1.90 -0.35 -5.28
C ILE A 36 -1.90 -1.19 -6.55
N ASN A 37 -0.83 -1.96 -6.74
CA ASN A 37 -0.59 -2.76 -7.93
C ASN A 37 -0.59 -4.27 -7.61
N GLU A 38 -1.10 -5.03 -8.56
CA GLU A 38 -1.14 -6.48 -8.57
C GLU A 38 -0.63 -7.06 -9.90
N ASP A 39 -0.21 -8.31 -9.84
CA ASP A 39 0.04 -9.16 -11.00
C ASP A 39 -0.66 -10.51 -10.82
N GLU A 40 -0.31 -11.50 -11.65
CA GLU A 40 -0.88 -12.84 -11.62
C GLU A 40 -0.73 -13.57 -10.28
N GLN A 41 0.25 -13.18 -9.45
CA GLN A 41 0.48 -13.76 -8.12
C GLN A 41 -0.18 -12.94 -7.00
N GLY A 42 -0.93 -11.89 -7.34
CA GLY A 42 -1.62 -11.01 -6.41
C GLY A 42 -0.89 -9.69 -6.15
N LEU A 43 -1.19 -9.06 -5.00
CA LEU A 43 -0.63 -7.75 -4.65
C LEU A 43 0.91 -7.81 -4.64
N CYS A 44 1.53 -6.81 -5.26
CA CYS A 44 2.97 -6.82 -5.46
C CYS A 44 3.63 -5.50 -5.10
N GLU A 45 2.98 -4.36 -5.35
CA GLU A 45 3.60 -3.05 -5.14
C GLU A 45 2.59 -2.02 -4.63
N VAL A 46 3.12 -1.11 -3.81
CA VAL A 46 2.43 0.09 -3.37
C VAL A 46 3.35 1.27 -3.64
N PHE A 47 2.84 2.26 -4.37
CA PHE A 47 3.50 3.56 -4.53
C PHE A 47 2.72 4.64 -3.83
N THR A 48 3.44 5.63 -3.34
CA THR A 48 2.83 6.81 -2.78
C THR A 48 3.46 8.07 -3.35
N THR A 49 2.65 9.09 -3.54
CA THR A 49 3.10 10.44 -3.86
C THR A 49 2.30 11.41 -3.01
N ILE A 50 2.97 12.28 -2.27
CA ILE A 50 2.31 13.28 -1.44
C ILE A 50 2.50 14.68 -2.04
N GLY A 51 1.38 15.33 -2.35
CA GLY A 51 1.35 16.66 -2.93
C GLY A 51 1.39 17.75 -1.85
N LYS A 52 2.14 18.83 -2.10
CA LYS A 52 2.31 19.98 -1.21
C LYS A 52 2.90 19.67 0.18
N ALA A 53 3.49 18.49 0.34
CA ALA A 53 4.24 18.12 1.54
C ALA A 53 5.68 18.69 1.49
N GLY A 54 6.23 18.97 2.67
CA GLY A 54 7.67 19.19 2.81
C GLY A 54 8.48 17.90 2.56
N GLY A 55 9.80 18.05 2.40
CA GLY A 55 10.68 16.93 2.01
C GLY A 55 10.62 15.72 2.95
N ASN A 56 10.42 15.92 4.26
CA ASN A 56 10.37 14.83 5.23
C ASN A 56 9.16 13.90 5.02
N ALA A 57 7.95 14.44 4.88
CA ALA A 57 6.75 13.63 4.66
C ALA A 57 6.81 12.88 3.32
N ALA A 58 7.37 13.51 2.28
CA ALA A 58 7.62 12.84 1.01
C ALA A 58 8.60 11.67 1.14
N ALA A 59 9.74 11.88 1.79
CA ALA A 59 10.76 10.85 2.00
C ALA A 59 10.24 9.68 2.84
N GLN A 60 9.51 9.96 3.93
CA GLN A 60 8.92 8.94 4.78
C GLN A 60 7.86 8.12 4.03
N SER A 61 6.98 8.79 3.28
CA SER A 61 5.96 8.11 2.48
C SER A 61 6.59 7.17 1.45
N GLU A 62 7.60 7.62 0.72
CA GLU A 62 8.34 6.79 -0.24
C GLU A 62 9.02 5.59 0.44
N ALA A 63 9.70 5.83 1.57
CA ALA A 63 10.35 4.76 2.32
C ALA A 63 9.35 3.68 2.74
N ILE A 64 8.20 4.09 3.27
CA ILE A 64 7.13 3.18 3.69
C ILE A 64 6.59 2.38 2.49
N SER A 65 6.26 3.05 1.37
CA SER A 65 5.69 2.37 0.20
C SER A 65 6.68 1.37 -0.42
N ARG A 66 7.98 1.68 -0.40
CA ARG A 66 9.05 0.76 -0.84
C ARG A 66 9.16 -0.46 0.06
N LEU A 67 9.10 -0.28 1.38
CA LEU A 67 9.13 -1.39 2.33
C LEU A 67 7.88 -2.28 2.23
N ILE A 68 6.71 -1.69 2.02
CA ILE A 68 5.48 -2.45 1.76
C ILE A 68 5.62 -3.27 0.47
N SER A 69 6.11 -2.66 -0.61
CA SER A 69 6.33 -3.37 -1.89
C SER A 69 7.34 -4.51 -1.76
N LEU A 70 8.39 -4.31 -0.94
CA LEU A 70 9.33 -5.37 -0.60
C LEU A 70 8.62 -6.51 0.15
N ALA A 71 7.88 -6.18 1.22
CA ALA A 71 7.18 -7.15 2.06
C ALA A 71 6.18 -7.99 1.24
N LEU A 72 5.37 -7.34 0.38
CA LEU A 72 4.42 -8.02 -0.50
C LEU A 72 5.12 -9.01 -1.43
N ARG A 73 6.20 -8.60 -2.09
CA ARG A 73 6.98 -9.49 -2.96
C ARG A 73 7.71 -10.59 -2.19
N SER A 74 7.98 -10.40 -0.89
CA SER A 74 8.51 -11.43 0.00
C SER A 74 7.42 -12.36 0.58
N GLY A 75 6.16 -12.22 0.16
CA GLY A 75 5.07 -13.11 0.56
C GLY A 75 4.44 -12.77 1.92
N VAL A 76 4.71 -11.57 2.47
CA VAL A 76 4.04 -11.11 3.69
C VAL A 76 2.55 -10.93 3.42
N ASN A 77 1.72 -11.48 4.31
CA ASN A 77 0.27 -11.34 4.21
C ASN A 77 -0.12 -9.84 4.23
N PRO A 78 -0.83 -9.33 3.19
CA PRO A 78 -1.27 -7.93 3.13
C PRO A 78 -2.06 -7.48 4.36
N GLN A 79 -2.87 -8.36 4.95
CA GLN A 79 -3.64 -8.06 6.16
C GLN A 79 -2.74 -7.80 7.39
N SER A 80 -1.58 -8.45 7.45
CA SER A 80 -0.60 -8.18 8.50
C SER A 80 -0.01 -6.77 8.35
N ILE A 81 0.28 -6.33 7.11
CA ILE A 81 0.75 -4.98 6.82
C ILE A 81 -0.31 -3.95 7.20
N VAL A 82 -1.57 -4.18 6.81
CA VAL A 82 -2.71 -3.32 7.16
C VAL A 82 -2.80 -3.08 8.67
N ARG A 83 -2.68 -4.14 9.48
CA ARG A 83 -2.72 -4.05 10.95
C ARG A 83 -1.56 -3.28 11.55
N GLN A 84 -0.38 -3.28 10.92
CA GLN A 84 0.75 -2.49 11.38
C GLN A 84 0.58 -1.00 11.07
N LEU A 85 -0.11 -0.66 9.97
CA LEU A 85 -0.23 0.73 9.50
C LEU A 85 -1.46 1.46 10.04
N LYS A 86 -2.63 0.79 10.08
CA LYS A 86 -3.87 1.41 10.55
C LYS A 86 -3.75 1.79 12.03
N GLY A 87 -4.15 3.01 12.36
CA GLY A 87 -4.10 3.51 13.73
C GLY A 87 -2.81 4.26 14.11
N ILE A 88 -1.77 4.24 13.27
CA ILE A 88 -0.58 5.07 13.51
C ILE A 88 -1.02 6.54 13.47
N SER A 89 -0.84 7.26 14.58
CA SER A 89 -1.24 8.66 14.70
C SER A 89 -0.07 9.61 14.46
N GLY A 90 -0.35 10.69 13.74
CA GLY A 90 0.55 11.83 13.57
C GLY A 90 0.03 13.06 14.31
N PRO A 91 0.74 14.20 14.22
CA PRO A 91 0.36 15.44 14.89
C PRO A 91 -0.87 16.13 14.28
N ASN A 92 -1.19 15.83 13.01
CA ASN A 92 -2.22 16.53 12.26
C ASN A 92 -3.30 15.56 11.72
N PRO A 93 -4.15 14.95 12.57
CA PRO A 93 -5.30 14.18 12.09
C PRO A 93 -6.24 15.03 11.23
N THR A 94 -6.81 14.46 10.18
CA THR A 94 -7.65 15.17 9.20
C THR A 94 -8.86 14.33 8.82
N TRP A 95 -10.03 14.96 8.68
CA TRP A 95 -11.22 14.29 8.14
C TRP A 95 -11.22 14.35 6.61
N GLU A 96 -11.44 13.20 5.98
CA GLU A 96 -11.64 13.05 4.52
C GLU A 96 -12.85 12.12 4.31
N ASP A 97 -13.85 12.58 3.55
CA ASP A 97 -15.06 11.82 3.20
C ASP A 97 -15.73 11.10 4.39
N GLY A 98 -15.86 11.80 5.52
CA GLY A 98 -16.50 11.26 6.74
C GLY A 98 -15.65 10.23 7.50
N ARG A 99 -14.40 10.01 7.10
CA ARG A 99 -13.43 9.15 7.79
C ARG A 99 -12.30 10.00 8.38
N LEU A 100 -12.00 9.78 9.65
CA LEU A 100 -10.82 10.39 10.28
C LEU A 100 -9.57 9.68 9.75
N ILE A 101 -8.60 10.44 9.24
CA ILE A 101 -7.28 9.99 8.80
C ILE A 101 -6.26 10.48 9.83
N LEU A 102 -5.54 9.57 10.48
CA LEU A 102 -4.67 9.89 11.62
C LEU A 102 -3.26 10.32 11.19
N SER A 103 -2.78 9.80 10.07
CA SER A 103 -1.45 10.07 9.52
C SER A 103 -1.31 9.52 8.09
N THR A 104 -0.17 9.79 7.45
CA THR A 104 0.22 9.18 6.17
C THR A 104 0.26 7.63 6.22
N PRO A 105 0.94 6.98 7.19
CA PRO A 105 0.86 5.53 7.36
C PRO A 105 -0.57 4.99 7.52
N ASP A 106 -1.41 5.64 8.34
CA ASP A 106 -2.80 5.22 8.56
C ASP A 106 -3.64 5.33 7.28
N ALA A 107 -3.42 6.38 6.47
CA ALA A 107 -4.05 6.51 5.16
C ALA A 107 -3.69 5.35 4.22
N ILE A 108 -2.40 4.94 4.18
CA ILE A 108 -1.94 3.79 3.39
C ILE A 108 -2.59 2.50 3.89
N GLY A 109 -2.60 2.27 5.20
CA GLY A 109 -3.23 1.10 5.80
C GLY A 109 -4.73 1.01 5.49
N LYS A 110 -5.45 2.13 5.55
CA LYS A 110 -6.87 2.23 5.20
C LYS A 110 -7.11 1.97 3.71
N ALA A 111 -6.30 2.56 2.82
CA ALA A 111 -6.42 2.33 1.38
C ALA A 111 -6.20 0.86 1.00
N LEU A 112 -5.22 0.20 1.62
CA LEU A 112 -4.97 -1.23 1.42
C LEU A 112 -6.11 -2.09 1.95
N ASP A 113 -6.66 -1.74 3.12
CA ASP A 113 -7.78 -2.46 3.70
C ASP A 113 -9.03 -2.37 2.82
N ASP A 114 -9.38 -1.16 2.37
CA ASP A 114 -10.50 -0.92 1.47
C ASP A 114 -10.33 -1.70 0.16
N TYR A 115 -9.12 -1.69 -0.43
CA TYR A 115 -8.79 -2.45 -1.63
C TYR A 115 -9.01 -3.96 -1.45
N LEU A 116 -8.53 -4.53 -0.35
CA LEU A 116 -8.67 -5.97 -0.08
C LEU A 116 -10.15 -6.36 0.13
N HIS A 117 -10.94 -5.51 0.79
CA HIS A 117 -12.37 -5.73 0.97
C HIS A 117 -13.12 -5.68 -0.37
N GLU A 118 -12.88 -4.66 -1.20
CA GLU A 118 -13.51 -4.52 -2.51
C GLU A 118 -13.15 -5.68 -3.44
N LYS A 119 -11.86 -6.10 -3.45
CA LYS A 119 -11.41 -7.27 -4.22
C LYS A 119 -12.16 -8.53 -3.81
N ASN A 120 -12.28 -8.80 -2.50
CA ASN A 120 -13.03 -9.95 -1.99
C ASN A 120 -14.50 -9.92 -2.41
N GLN A 121 -15.13 -8.75 -2.44
CA GLN A 121 -16.52 -8.61 -2.90
C GLN A 121 -16.67 -8.86 -4.41
N ARG A 122 -15.73 -8.38 -5.22
CA ARG A 122 -15.72 -8.62 -6.68
C ARG A 122 -15.60 -10.12 -6.97
N THR A 123 -14.66 -10.80 -6.32
CA THR A 123 -14.49 -12.26 -6.48
C THR A 123 -15.73 -13.04 -6.07
N LYS A 124 -16.46 -12.62 -5.03
CA LYS A 124 -17.73 -13.29 -4.65
C LYS A 124 -18.83 -13.11 -5.70
N LYS A 125 -18.89 -11.95 -6.37
CA LYS A 125 -19.88 -11.67 -7.41
C LYS A 125 -19.60 -12.42 -8.72
N GLU A 126 -18.34 -12.64 -9.07
CA GLU A 126 -17.95 -13.37 -10.29
C GLU A 126 -18.17 -14.89 -10.16
N ASN A 127 -18.23 -15.41 -8.93
CA ASN A 127 -18.46 -16.83 -8.63
C ASN A 127 -19.95 -17.19 -8.48
N TYR A 128 -20.86 -16.27 -8.78
CA TYR A 128 -22.31 -16.46 -8.78
C TYR A 128 -22.88 -16.04 -10.13
#